data_AF-A0A533YTE7-F1
#
_entry.id   AF-A0A533YTE7-F1
#
_cell.length_a   1.000
_cell.length_b   1.000
_cell.length_c   1.000
_cell.angle_alpha   90.00
_cell.angle_beta   90.00
_cell.angle_gamma   90.00
#
_symmetry.space_group_name_H-M   'P 1'
#
loop_
_entity.id
_entity.type
_entity.pdbx_description
1 polymer ?
#
loop_
_entity_poly.entity_id
_entity_poly.type
_entity_poly.pdbx_seq_one_letter_code
_entity_poly.pdbx_strand_id
1 'polypeptide(L)'
;MMVPARHVLMLFLDGVGIGVKDPQVNPFFAAPMRTLRGVLGGAMPHLDDTHLATPGASLSPLDATLGVAGLPQSGTGQVALLTGENAAQRIGRHFGPYPYSTLKPLLEEANLFSKIEADGKTTFYANAFPAVYFEHFGNGKRPMTAIPLAWTMGGRSLNDSNALASGGAISADLTNERWPMLGHPAMPVLTPKEAGRRLSAISQRYDFVLFEFSMTDHAGHGRAMEEAVRVLELFDGFL
;
A
#
# COMPACT_ATOMS: atom_id res chain seq x y z
N MET A 1 -21.09 -4.13 28.73
CA MET A 1 -19.88 -4.72 28.11
C MET A 1 -19.31 -3.68 27.15
N MET A 2 -18.09 -3.20 27.37
CA MET A 2 -17.39 -2.42 26.34
C MET A 2 -17.05 -3.36 25.19
N VAL A 3 -17.52 -3.06 23.99
CA VAL A 3 -17.02 -3.71 22.78
C VAL A 3 -15.54 -3.31 22.67
N PRO A 4 -14.60 -4.26 22.55
CA PRO A 4 -13.19 -3.92 22.39
C PRO A 4 -13.02 -3.02 21.16
N ALA A 5 -12.17 -2.00 21.28
CA ALA A 5 -11.83 -1.13 20.17
C ALA A 5 -11.33 -2.00 19.00
N ARG A 6 -11.95 -1.83 17.82
CA ARG A 6 -11.54 -2.53 16.61
C ARG A 6 -10.60 -1.60 15.85
N HIS A 7 -9.40 -2.09 15.58
CA HIS A 7 -8.40 -1.43 14.76
C HIS A 7 -8.33 -2.11 13.41
N VAL A 8 -8.32 -1.32 12.33
CA VAL A 8 -8.18 -1.82 10.96
C VAL A 8 -6.83 -1.39 10.42
N LEU A 9 -6.00 -2.36 10.02
CA LEU A 9 -4.76 -2.11 9.29
C LEU A 9 -4.94 -2.56 7.84
N MET A 10 -4.78 -1.63 6.91
CA MET A 10 -4.76 -1.88 5.47
C MET A 10 -3.32 -1.85 4.97
N LEU A 11 -2.85 -2.99 4.46
CA LEU A 11 -1.59 -3.11 3.72
C LEU A 11 -1.92 -3.12 2.22
N PHE A 12 -1.55 -2.08 1.50
CA PHE A 12 -1.78 -1.96 0.06
C PHE A 12 -0.49 -2.27 -0.70
N LEU A 13 -0.47 -3.38 -1.45
CA LEU A 13 0.65 -3.78 -2.28
C LEU A 13 0.36 -3.41 -3.73
N ASP A 14 1.15 -2.51 -4.30
CA ASP A 14 0.93 -2.07 -5.69
C ASP A 14 1.45 -3.12 -6.68
N GLY A 15 0.82 -3.23 -7.85
CA GLY A 15 1.25 -4.15 -8.92
C GLY A 15 1.11 -5.65 -8.62
N VAL A 16 0.35 -6.04 -7.60
CA VAL A 16 0.11 -7.45 -7.24
C VAL A 16 -1.24 -7.93 -7.77
N GLY A 17 -1.24 -9.11 -8.40
CA GLY A 17 -2.45 -9.80 -8.87
C GLY A 17 -2.34 -11.31 -8.69
N ILE A 18 -3.45 -12.03 -8.95
CA ILE A 18 -3.49 -13.49 -8.89
C ILE A 18 -3.06 -14.05 -10.25
N GLY A 19 -1.93 -14.76 -10.27
CA GLY A 19 -1.33 -15.33 -11.47
C GLY A 19 -1.40 -16.86 -11.53
N VAL A 20 -0.78 -17.43 -12.57
CA VAL A 20 -0.64 -18.89 -12.72
C VAL A 20 0.18 -19.50 -11.59
N LYS A 21 -0.07 -20.78 -11.29
CA LYS A 21 0.71 -21.58 -10.34
C LYS A 21 1.98 -22.12 -10.99
N ASP A 22 2.94 -21.24 -11.23
CA ASP A 22 4.23 -21.61 -11.83
C ASP A 22 5.37 -20.77 -11.22
N PRO A 23 6.34 -21.38 -10.50
CA PRO A 23 7.45 -20.66 -9.90
C PRO A 23 8.40 -20.01 -10.93
N GLN A 24 8.35 -20.38 -12.21
CA GLN A 24 9.19 -19.76 -13.24
C GLN A 24 8.67 -18.39 -13.69
N VAL A 25 7.39 -18.10 -13.49
CA VAL A 25 6.76 -16.84 -13.94
C VAL A 25 5.99 -16.11 -12.83
N ASN A 26 5.63 -16.79 -11.74
CA ASN A 26 4.93 -16.20 -10.61
C ASN A 26 5.83 -16.18 -9.34
N PRO A 27 6.29 -15.00 -8.90
CA PRO A 27 7.22 -14.89 -7.78
C PRO A 27 6.60 -15.34 -6.44
N PHE A 28 5.27 -15.35 -6.29
CA PHE A 28 4.61 -15.87 -5.08
C PHE A 28 4.69 -17.40 -4.96
N PHE A 29 5.01 -18.11 -6.05
CA PHE A 29 5.30 -19.55 -6.03
C PHE A 29 6.80 -19.86 -6.02
N ALA A 30 7.65 -18.91 -6.37
CA ALA A 30 9.10 -19.02 -6.22
C ALA A 30 9.56 -18.68 -4.80
N ALA A 31 8.94 -17.68 -4.17
CA ALA A 31 9.24 -17.27 -2.79
C ALA A 31 8.58 -18.22 -1.76
N PRO A 32 9.23 -18.48 -0.61
CA PRO A 32 8.67 -19.32 0.44
C PRO A 32 7.33 -18.81 0.99
N MET A 33 7.19 -17.48 1.20
CA MET A 33 5.99 -16.81 1.71
C MET A 33 5.41 -17.48 2.97
N ARG A 34 6.25 -17.76 3.98
CA ARG A 34 5.88 -18.59 5.12
C ARG A 34 4.78 -17.95 5.95
N THR A 35 4.88 -16.65 6.21
CA THR A 35 3.90 -15.93 7.04
C THR A 35 2.57 -15.84 6.30
N LEU A 36 2.59 -15.37 5.04
CA LEU A 36 1.38 -15.20 4.24
C LEU A 36 0.69 -16.55 3.98
N ARG A 37 1.43 -17.61 3.64
CA ARG A 37 0.86 -18.96 3.53
C ARG A 37 0.24 -19.41 4.84
N GLY A 38 0.87 -19.15 5.98
CA GLY A 38 0.33 -19.46 7.30
C GLY A 38 -1.03 -18.80 7.54
N VAL A 39 -1.15 -17.51 7.23
CA VAL A 39 -2.42 -16.75 7.33
C VAL A 39 -3.49 -17.32 6.39
N LEU A 40 -3.09 -17.71 5.18
CA LEU A 40 -3.97 -18.26 4.15
C LEU A 40 -4.22 -19.77 4.29
N GLY A 41 -3.88 -20.40 5.42
CA GLY A 41 -4.18 -21.82 5.65
C GLY A 41 -3.31 -22.81 4.86
N GLY A 42 -2.12 -22.38 4.42
CA GLY A 42 -1.06 -23.20 3.82
C GLY A 42 -0.95 -23.08 2.29
N ALA A 43 -1.95 -22.54 1.61
CA ALA A 43 -1.98 -22.38 0.16
C ALA A 43 -1.80 -20.91 -0.26
N MET A 44 -1.24 -20.71 -1.46
CA MET A 44 -1.25 -19.41 -2.14
C MET A 44 -2.31 -19.42 -3.25
N PRO A 45 -3.09 -18.35 -3.42
CA PRO A 45 -4.05 -18.23 -4.52
C PRO A 45 -3.37 -18.32 -5.88
N HIS A 46 -4.06 -18.91 -6.84
CA HIS A 46 -3.70 -18.94 -8.25
C HIS A 46 -4.95 -18.91 -9.12
N LEU A 47 -4.79 -18.80 -10.44
CA LEU A 47 -5.94 -18.66 -11.36
C LEU A 47 -6.98 -19.78 -11.30
N ASP A 48 -6.60 -21.00 -10.89
CA ASP A 48 -7.55 -22.12 -10.73
C ASP A 48 -8.17 -22.20 -9.33
N ASP A 49 -7.64 -21.45 -8.37
CA ASP A 49 -8.13 -21.39 -6.99
C ASP A 49 -7.95 -19.95 -6.45
N THR A 50 -8.90 -19.10 -6.82
CA THR A 50 -8.88 -17.65 -6.60
C THR A 50 -9.67 -17.22 -5.37
N HIS A 51 -10.28 -18.16 -4.65
CA HIS A 51 -11.10 -17.88 -3.47
C HIS A 51 -10.61 -18.73 -2.30
N LEU A 52 -10.52 -18.10 -1.13
CA LEU A 52 -10.11 -18.81 0.08
C LEU A 52 -10.89 -18.29 1.28
N ALA A 53 -11.32 -19.19 2.15
CA ALA A 53 -11.94 -18.86 3.42
C ALA A 53 -11.42 -19.80 4.50
N THR A 54 -10.83 -19.22 5.55
CA THR A 54 -10.43 -19.91 6.78
C THR A 54 -11.11 -19.19 7.96
N PRO A 55 -11.07 -19.75 9.19
CA PRO A 55 -11.55 -19.03 10.36
C PRO A 55 -10.84 -17.69 10.62
N GLY A 56 -9.62 -17.50 10.08
CA GLY A 56 -8.79 -16.31 10.32
C GLY A 56 -8.52 -15.43 9.10
N ALA A 57 -8.91 -15.84 7.89
CA ALA A 57 -8.64 -15.12 6.66
C ALA A 57 -9.70 -15.39 5.58
N SER A 58 -9.95 -14.39 4.75
CA SER A 58 -10.75 -14.53 3.53
C SER A 58 -10.02 -13.88 2.37
N LEU A 59 -10.11 -14.48 1.20
CA LEU A 59 -9.57 -13.97 -0.04
C LEU A 59 -10.68 -13.87 -1.08
N SER A 60 -10.78 -12.71 -1.72
CA SER A 60 -11.73 -12.45 -2.80
C SER A 60 -10.98 -11.84 -3.98
N PRO A 61 -11.10 -12.40 -5.19
CA PRO A 61 -10.49 -11.83 -6.37
C PRO A 61 -11.24 -10.55 -6.76
N LEU A 62 -10.49 -9.54 -7.20
CA LEU A 62 -11.03 -8.27 -7.70
C LEU A 62 -10.65 -8.10 -9.16
N ASP A 63 -11.61 -7.63 -9.97
CA ASP A 63 -11.35 -7.24 -11.35
C ASP A 63 -10.80 -5.82 -11.40
N ALA A 64 -9.48 -5.71 -11.58
CA ALA A 64 -8.79 -4.43 -11.68
C ALA A 64 -9.20 -3.61 -12.92
N THR A 65 -9.85 -4.22 -13.92
CA THR A 65 -10.35 -3.48 -15.10
C THR A 65 -11.59 -2.66 -14.78
N LEU A 66 -12.32 -3.00 -13.70
CA LEU A 66 -13.58 -2.35 -13.31
C LEU A 66 -14.58 -2.27 -14.47
N GLY A 67 -14.58 -3.28 -15.36
CA GLY A 67 -15.42 -3.32 -16.56
C GLY A 67 -15.05 -2.32 -17.66
N VAL A 68 -13.88 -1.68 -17.59
CA VAL A 68 -13.40 -0.71 -18.58
C VAL A 68 -12.26 -1.32 -19.39
N ALA A 69 -12.35 -1.23 -20.72
CA ALA A 69 -11.34 -1.78 -21.62
C ALA A 69 -9.96 -1.14 -21.44
N GLY A 70 -8.92 -1.95 -21.63
CA GLY A 70 -7.51 -1.55 -21.52
C GLY A 70 -6.83 -2.13 -20.29
N LEU A 71 -5.52 -1.84 -20.16
CA LEU A 71 -4.75 -2.27 -19.00
C LEU A 71 -5.10 -1.40 -17.78
N PRO A 72 -5.43 -1.99 -16.61
CA PRO A 72 -5.56 -1.26 -15.36
C PRO A 72 -4.33 -0.39 -15.07
N GLN A 73 -4.55 0.78 -14.47
CA GLN A 73 -3.49 1.73 -14.13
C GLN A 73 -3.69 2.28 -12.72
N SER A 74 -2.59 2.55 -11.98
CA SER A 74 -2.64 2.95 -10.57
C SER A 74 -3.41 4.25 -10.32
N GLY A 75 -3.35 5.23 -11.24
CA GLY A 75 -4.03 6.51 -11.08
C GLY A 75 -5.56 6.37 -10.97
N THR A 76 -6.18 5.61 -11.87
CA THR A 76 -7.62 5.30 -11.82
C THR A 76 -7.94 4.25 -10.76
N GLY A 77 -7.13 3.19 -10.64
CA GLY A 77 -7.36 2.11 -9.69
C GLY A 77 -7.33 2.58 -8.23
N GLN A 78 -6.32 3.37 -7.84
CA GLN A 78 -6.21 3.88 -6.48
C GLN A 78 -7.27 4.96 -6.18
N VAL A 79 -7.69 5.78 -7.15
CA VAL A 79 -8.84 6.69 -6.96
C VAL A 79 -10.10 5.87 -6.67
N ALA A 80 -10.34 4.80 -7.42
CA ALA A 80 -11.50 3.93 -7.17
C ALA A 80 -11.43 3.28 -5.78
N LEU A 81 -10.26 2.78 -5.39
CA LEU A 81 -10.03 2.21 -4.06
C LEU A 81 -10.32 3.22 -2.93
N LEU A 82 -9.89 4.47 -3.09
CA LEU A 82 -10.01 5.50 -2.05
C LEU A 82 -11.40 6.14 -2.01
N THR A 83 -12.15 6.16 -3.12
CA THR A 83 -13.41 6.92 -3.20
C THR A 83 -14.63 6.00 -3.23
N GLY A 84 -14.48 4.76 -3.68
CA GLY A 84 -15.58 3.85 -4.01
C GLY A 84 -16.20 4.10 -5.39
N GLU A 85 -15.72 5.10 -6.14
CA GLU A 85 -16.23 5.46 -7.46
C GLU A 85 -15.44 4.77 -8.58
N ASN A 86 -16.12 4.31 -9.64
CA ASN A 86 -15.43 3.75 -10.81
C ASN A 86 -14.72 4.85 -11.62
N ALA A 87 -13.50 5.20 -11.20
CA ALA A 87 -12.73 6.30 -11.75
C ALA A 87 -12.35 6.09 -13.23
N ALA A 88 -12.06 4.85 -13.63
CA ALA A 88 -11.78 4.51 -15.02
C ALA A 88 -13.01 4.74 -15.91
N GLN A 89 -14.19 4.35 -15.44
CA GLN A 89 -15.45 4.57 -16.15
C GLN A 89 -15.76 6.07 -16.26
N ARG A 90 -15.52 6.85 -15.19
CA ARG A 90 -15.76 8.30 -15.15
C ARG A 90 -14.97 9.07 -16.22
N ILE A 91 -13.76 8.62 -16.56
CA ILE A 91 -12.93 9.23 -17.62
C ILE A 91 -12.90 8.42 -18.92
N GLY A 92 -13.63 7.31 -18.99
CA GLY A 92 -13.73 6.43 -20.15
C GLY A 92 -12.47 5.61 -20.48
N ARG A 93 -11.48 5.55 -19.58
CA ARG A 93 -10.22 4.80 -19.77
C ARG A 93 -9.47 4.61 -18.46
N HIS A 94 -8.51 3.69 -18.46
CA HIS A 94 -7.49 3.61 -17.41
C HIS A 94 -6.44 4.71 -17.57
N PHE A 95 -5.95 5.26 -16.46
CA PHE A 95 -4.92 6.29 -16.45
C PHE A 95 -4.01 6.19 -15.22
N GLY A 96 -2.72 6.49 -15.38
CA GLY A 96 -1.75 6.46 -14.31
C GLY A 96 -0.38 7.02 -14.74
N PRO A 97 0.60 7.03 -13.82
CA PRO A 97 0.51 6.54 -12.44
C PRO A 97 -0.19 7.51 -11.47
N TYR A 98 -0.36 8.78 -11.87
CA TYR A 98 -1.00 9.81 -11.04
C TYR A 98 -2.51 9.92 -11.32
N PRO A 99 -3.32 10.41 -10.37
CA PRO A 99 -4.72 10.71 -10.63
C PRO A 99 -4.90 11.67 -11.80
N TYR A 100 -5.81 11.34 -12.71
CA TYR A 100 -6.19 12.24 -13.80
C TYR A 100 -6.79 13.53 -13.21
N SER A 101 -6.55 14.69 -13.83
CA SER A 101 -6.90 16.00 -13.25
C SER A 101 -8.38 16.12 -12.87
N THR A 102 -9.28 15.60 -13.70
CA THR A 102 -10.74 15.62 -13.45
C THR A 102 -11.21 14.64 -12.38
N LEU A 103 -10.34 13.74 -11.90
CA LEU A 103 -10.62 12.81 -10.81
C LEU A 103 -10.22 13.36 -9.44
N LYS A 104 -9.33 14.36 -9.39
CA LYS A 104 -8.88 14.99 -8.13
C LYS A 104 -10.05 15.50 -7.26
N PRO A 105 -11.12 16.11 -7.81
CA PRO A 105 -12.27 16.50 -7.01
C PRO A 105 -12.93 15.34 -6.24
N LEU A 106 -12.88 14.09 -6.72
CA LEU A 106 -13.42 12.95 -5.95
C LEU A 106 -12.63 12.71 -4.66
N LEU A 107 -11.31 12.83 -4.75
CA LEU A 107 -10.44 12.66 -3.59
C LEU A 107 -10.62 13.80 -2.58
N GLU A 108 -10.88 15.00 -3.06
CA GLU A 108 -11.11 16.19 -2.24
C GLU A 108 -12.48 16.17 -1.57
N GLU A 109 -13.53 15.76 -2.28
CA GLU A 109 -14.91 15.72 -1.75
C GLU A 109 -15.07 14.65 -0.66
N ALA A 110 -14.70 13.41 -0.95
CA ALA A 110 -14.79 12.31 0.01
C ALA A 110 -13.90 11.13 -0.38
N ASN A 111 -12.77 11.00 0.31
CA ASN A 111 -11.92 9.81 0.27
C ASN A 111 -12.08 8.94 1.54
N LEU A 112 -11.51 7.73 1.52
CA LEU A 112 -11.58 6.73 2.58
C LEU A 112 -11.23 7.32 3.95
N PHE A 113 -10.17 8.14 4.03
CA PHE A 113 -9.77 8.77 5.29
C PHE A 113 -10.84 9.74 5.79
N SER A 114 -11.27 10.68 4.94
CA SER A 114 -12.30 11.67 5.31
C SER A 114 -13.65 11.04 5.65
N LYS A 115 -14.03 9.95 4.97
CA LYS A 115 -15.27 9.21 5.25
C LYS A 115 -15.24 8.57 6.63
N ILE A 116 -14.11 7.94 7.00
CA ILE A 116 -13.91 7.36 8.33
C ILE A 116 -13.90 8.45 9.41
N GLU A 117 -13.22 9.58 9.15
CA GLU A 117 -13.16 10.70 10.10
C GLU A 117 -14.50 11.40 10.31
N ALA A 118 -15.35 11.47 9.28
CA ALA A 118 -16.72 11.98 9.41
C ALA A 118 -17.56 11.17 10.41
N ASP A 119 -17.23 9.90 10.62
CA ASP A 119 -17.84 9.02 11.64
C ASP A 119 -17.19 9.18 13.04
N GLY A 120 -16.34 10.19 13.24
CA GLY A 120 -15.66 10.46 14.51
C GLY A 120 -14.51 9.50 14.81
N LYS A 121 -13.98 8.83 13.79
CA LYS A 121 -12.89 7.85 13.89
C LYS A 121 -11.55 8.42 13.48
N THR A 122 -10.47 7.86 14.02
CA THR A 122 -9.11 8.32 13.76
C THR A 122 -8.45 7.53 12.63
N THR A 123 -7.77 8.23 11.73
CA THR A 123 -7.07 7.61 10.59
C THR A 123 -5.59 7.96 10.56
N PHE A 124 -4.77 7.09 9.98
CA PHE A 124 -3.35 7.33 9.81
C PHE A 124 -2.79 6.73 8.52
N TYR A 125 -2.03 7.52 7.76
CA TYR A 125 -1.21 7.02 6.66
C TYR A 125 0.22 6.83 7.17
N ALA A 126 0.69 5.59 7.24
CA ALA A 126 1.89 5.23 7.98
C ALA A 126 3.21 5.46 7.23
N ASN A 127 3.17 5.73 5.92
CA ASN A 127 4.37 5.91 5.11
C ASN A 127 5.16 7.16 5.52
N ALA A 128 6.48 7.01 5.63
CA ALA A 128 7.45 8.08 5.80
C ALA A 128 8.07 8.50 4.47
N PHE A 129 8.38 9.79 4.36
CA PHE A 129 8.93 10.41 3.16
C PHE A 129 10.25 11.11 3.48
N PRO A 130 11.31 10.92 2.67
CA PRO A 130 12.59 11.60 2.87
C PRO A 130 12.49 13.08 2.53
N ALA A 131 13.44 13.90 3.00
CA ALA A 131 13.47 15.34 2.73
C ALA A 131 13.34 15.68 1.24
N VAL A 132 14.04 14.92 0.39
CA VAL A 132 13.97 15.06 -1.08
C VAL A 132 12.55 14.92 -1.62
N TYR A 133 11.67 14.13 -0.99
CA TYR A 133 10.29 14.02 -1.44
C TYR A 133 9.54 15.35 -1.25
N PHE A 134 9.68 15.99 -0.10
CA PHE A 134 9.02 17.26 0.18
C PHE A 134 9.50 18.39 -0.75
N GLU A 135 10.77 18.40 -1.12
CA GLU A 135 11.34 19.36 -2.08
C GLU A 135 10.70 19.25 -3.48
N HIS A 136 10.37 18.03 -3.89
CA HIS A 136 9.80 17.71 -5.20
C HIS A 136 8.26 17.80 -5.24
N PHE A 137 7.57 17.41 -4.16
CA PHE A 137 6.11 17.27 -4.17
C PHE A 137 5.39 18.27 -3.26
N GLY A 138 6.04 18.78 -2.20
CA GLY A 138 5.44 19.71 -1.23
C GLY A 138 5.12 21.11 -1.79
N ASN A 139 5.82 21.52 -2.85
CA ASN A 139 5.64 22.83 -3.51
C ASN A 139 4.82 22.75 -4.81
N GLY A 140 4.12 21.64 -5.07
CA GLY A 140 3.35 21.43 -6.31
C GLY A 140 4.21 21.27 -7.58
N LYS A 141 5.54 21.10 -7.45
CA LYS A 141 6.45 20.94 -8.59
C LYS A 141 6.24 19.62 -9.34
N ARG A 142 5.76 18.58 -8.65
CA ARG A 142 5.42 17.28 -9.23
C ARG A 142 4.09 16.75 -8.67
N PRO A 143 3.33 15.99 -9.46
CA PRO A 143 2.09 15.37 -9.00
C PRO A 143 2.34 14.24 -7.99
N MET A 144 1.53 14.16 -6.95
CA MET A 144 1.52 13.01 -6.02
C MET A 144 0.69 11.85 -6.59
N THR A 145 0.99 10.62 -6.16
CA THR A 145 0.12 9.45 -6.35
C THR A 145 -1.16 9.60 -5.51
N ALA A 146 -2.17 8.75 -5.76
CA ALA A 146 -3.52 8.99 -5.23
C ALA A 146 -3.59 8.97 -3.70
N ILE A 147 -2.86 8.06 -3.04
CA ILE A 147 -2.88 7.89 -1.59
C ILE A 147 -2.30 9.12 -0.84
N PRO A 148 -1.04 9.55 -1.07
CA PRO A 148 -0.50 10.75 -0.43
C PRO A 148 -1.27 12.03 -0.84
N LEU A 149 -1.82 12.08 -2.06
CA LEU A 149 -2.68 13.19 -2.48
C LEU A 149 -3.98 13.25 -1.65
N ALA A 150 -4.68 12.14 -1.48
CA ALA A 150 -5.90 12.06 -0.68
C ALA A 150 -5.65 12.38 0.81
N TRP A 151 -4.52 11.90 1.35
CA TRP A 151 -4.12 12.21 2.71
C TRP A 151 -3.95 13.73 2.91
N THR A 152 -3.17 14.38 2.04
CA THR A 152 -2.86 15.81 2.14
C THR A 152 -4.05 16.71 1.79
N MET A 153 -4.95 16.30 0.90
CA MET A 153 -6.21 17.00 0.62
C MET A 153 -7.12 17.13 1.85
N GLY A 154 -7.04 16.19 2.80
CA GLY A 154 -7.72 16.32 4.10
C GLY A 154 -6.99 17.21 5.11
N GLY A 155 -6.01 18.02 4.68
CA GLY A 155 -5.28 18.95 5.55
C GLY A 155 -4.22 18.30 6.44
N ARG A 156 -3.85 17.03 6.18
CA ARG A 156 -2.91 16.27 7.01
C ARG A 156 -1.49 16.33 6.44
N SER A 157 -0.50 16.38 7.33
CA SER A 157 0.91 16.35 6.97
C SER A 157 1.39 14.92 6.69
N LEU A 158 2.28 14.75 5.71
CA LEU A 158 3.00 13.49 5.50
C LEU A 158 4.08 13.31 6.57
N ASN A 159 4.39 12.06 6.91
CA ASN A 159 5.43 11.75 7.89
C ASN A 159 6.82 12.01 7.32
N ASP A 160 7.68 12.66 8.10
CA ASP A 160 9.05 13.00 7.73
C ASP A 160 10.07 12.02 8.32
N SER A 161 11.35 12.37 8.21
CA SER A 161 12.45 11.61 8.82
C SER A 161 12.36 11.53 10.34
N ASN A 162 11.81 12.54 11.02
CA ASN A 162 11.71 12.55 12.47
C ASN A 162 10.63 11.56 12.94
N ALA A 163 9.49 11.53 12.25
CA ALA A 163 8.46 10.53 12.47
C ALA A 163 9.00 9.11 12.24
N LEU A 164 9.80 8.89 11.19
CA LEU A 164 10.44 7.59 10.97
C LEU A 164 11.44 7.21 12.08
N ALA A 165 12.35 8.13 12.42
CA ALA A 165 13.40 7.89 13.42
C ALA A 165 12.82 7.57 14.80
N SER A 166 11.72 8.22 15.17
CA SER A 166 10.99 7.98 16.43
C SER A 166 10.06 6.76 16.40
N GLY A 167 9.97 6.05 15.26
CA GLY A 167 9.09 4.89 15.09
C GLY A 167 7.60 5.23 14.99
N GLY A 168 7.26 6.49 14.68
CA GLY A 168 5.91 6.96 14.40
C GLY A 168 5.45 6.73 12.96
N ALA A 169 6.35 6.32 12.06
CA ALA A 169 6.08 6.02 10.67
C ALA A 169 6.96 4.86 10.16
N ILE A 170 6.65 4.35 8.97
CA ILE A 170 7.33 3.22 8.32
C ILE A 170 7.88 3.67 6.97
N SER A 171 9.12 3.29 6.67
CA SER A 171 9.71 3.56 5.36
C SER A 171 9.02 2.75 4.25
N ALA A 172 8.97 3.31 3.04
CA ALA A 172 8.47 2.60 1.86
C ALA A 172 9.29 1.33 1.52
N ASP A 173 10.54 1.24 1.98
CA ASP A 173 11.38 0.04 1.86
C ASP A 173 11.33 -0.90 3.08
N LEU A 174 10.45 -0.61 4.05
CA LEU A 174 10.28 -1.30 5.34
C LEU A 174 11.49 -1.16 6.29
N THR A 175 12.70 -1.33 5.79
CA THR A 175 13.94 -1.50 6.58
C THR A 175 14.73 -0.22 6.80
N ASN A 176 14.36 0.88 6.14
CA ASN A 176 15.09 2.15 6.11
C ASN A 176 16.45 2.07 5.39
N GLU A 177 16.78 0.97 4.70
CA GLU A 177 18.08 0.77 4.05
C GLU A 177 18.44 1.87 3.04
N ARG A 178 17.44 2.48 2.39
CA ARG A 178 17.66 3.54 1.40
C ARG A 178 17.87 4.92 2.01
N TRP A 179 17.46 5.14 3.27
CA TRP A 179 17.46 6.46 3.90
C TRP A 179 18.84 7.12 4.03
N PRO A 180 19.92 6.38 4.36
CA PRO A 180 21.26 6.95 4.33
C PRO A 180 21.64 7.61 3.00
N MET A 181 21.27 6.99 1.87
CA MET A 181 21.52 7.52 0.53
C MET A 181 20.60 8.70 0.16
N LEU A 182 19.49 8.86 0.87
CA LEU A 182 18.50 9.93 0.66
C LEU A 182 18.77 11.15 1.55
N GLY A 183 19.98 11.26 2.11
CA GLY A 183 20.39 12.39 2.95
C GLY A 183 20.14 12.21 4.45
N HIS A 184 19.83 10.99 4.91
CA HIS A 184 19.59 10.68 6.31
C HIS A 184 20.57 9.61 6.83
N PRO A 185 21.89 9.90 6.92
CA PRO A 185 22.93 8.92 7.22
C PRO A 185 22.82 8.28 8.61
N ALA A 186 22.13 8.93 9.55
CA ALA A 186 21.90 8.43 10.90
C ALA A 186 20.59 7.62 11.04
N MET A 187 19.85 7.38 9.97
CA MET A 187 18.59 6.63 10.05
C MET A 187 18.89 5.17 10.42
N PRO A 188 18.32 4.64 11.51
CA PRO A 188 18.57 3.25 11.90
C PRO A 188 17.94 2.29 10.89
N VAL A 189 18.74 1.36 10.39
CA VAL A 189 18.28 0.23 9.58
C VAL A 189 17.57 -0.77 10.48
N LEU A 190 16.42 -1.27 10.04
CA LEU A 190 15.57 -2.21 10.73
C LEU A 190 15.57 -3.54 9.98
N THR A 191 15.39 -4.62 10.73
CA THR A 191 14.90 -5.87 10.15
C THR A 191 13.43 -5.72 9.73
N PRO A 192 12.95 -6.52 8.76
CA PRO A 192 11.53 -6.50 8.37
C PRO A 192 10.60 -6.73 9.56
N LYS A 193 10.98 -7.65 10.46
CA LYS A 193 10.23 -7.95 11.69
C LYS A 193 10.15 -6.77 12.66
N GLU A 194 11.18 -5.96 12.77
CA GLU A 194 11.16 -4.75 13.60
C GLU A 194 10.24 -3.68 12.99
N ALA A 195 10.26 -3.52 11.67
CA ALA A 195 9.32 -2.66 10.97
C ALA A 195 7.86 -3.12 11.15
N GLY A 196 7.60 -4.43 11.07
CA GLY A 196 6.29 -5.02 11.33
C GLY A 196 5.79 -4.76 12.74
N ARG A 197 6.66 -4.91 13.75
CA ARG A 197 6.35 -4.55 15.15
C ARG A 197 6.03 -3.07 15.32
N ARG A 198 6.76 -2.18 14.63
CA ARG A 198 6.47 -0.74 14.64
C ARG A 198 5.08 -0.47 14.04
N LEU A 199 4.76 -1.05 12.88
CA LEU A 199 3.45 -0.83 12.26
C LEU A 199 2.32 -1.42 13.11
N SER A 200 2.52 -2.58 13.73
CA SER A 200 1.58 -3.13 14.70
C SER A 200 1.34 -2.15 15.86
N ALA A 201 2.39 -1.58 16.45
CA ALA A 201 2.24 -0.59 17.51
C ALA A 201 1.56 0.72 17.06
N ILE A 202 1.77 1.14 15.82
CA ILE A 202 1.06 2.28 15.20
C ILE A 202 -0.43 1.93 15.04
N SER A 203 -0.76 0.72 14.56
CA SER A 203 -2.14 0.30 14.32
C SER A 203 -3.05 0.34 15.55
N GLN A 204 -2.47 0.20 16.76
CA GLN A 204 -3.23 0.26 18.01
C GLN A 204 -3.59 1.69 18.46
N ARG A 205 -3.05 2.72 17.80
CA ARG A 205 -3.27 4.14 18.17
C ARG A 205 -4.38 4.82 17.38
N TYR A 206 -4.81 4.20 16.29
CA TYR A 206 -5.78 4.76 15.35
C TYR A 206 -6.86 3.72 15.03
N ASP A 207 -8.08 4.15 14.72
CA ASP A 207 -9.15 3.23 14.31
C ASP A 207 -8.85 2.61 12.93
N PHE A 208 -8.19 3.35 12.04
CA PHE A 208 -7.78 2.90 10.71
C PHE A 208 -6.34 3.34 10.37
N VAL A 209 -5.52 2.42 9.90
CA VAL A 209 -4.17 2.70 9.38
C VAL A 209 -4.02 2.16 7.97
N LEU A 210 -3.48 2.97 7.06
CA LEU A 210 -3.08 2.55 5.73
C LEU A 210 -1.56 2.60 5.60
N PHE A 211 -0.96 1.54 5.09
CA PHE A 211 0.42 1.50 4.63
C PHE A 211 0.48 1.05 3.17
N GLU A 212 1.14 1.83 2.33
CA GLU A 212 1.36 1.55 0.91
C GLU A 212 2.75 0.94 0.69
N PHE A 213 2.82 -0.18 -0.02
CA PHE A 213 4.05 -0.85 -0.41
C PHE A 213 4.14 -0.93 -1.94
N SER A 214 4.90 -0.01 -2.53
CA SER A 214 5.02 0.12 -3.99
C SER A 214 6.20 -0.66 -4.59
N MET A 215 7.05 -1.28 -3.77
CA MET A 215 8.23 -2.01 -4.27
C MET A 215 7.86 -3.24 -5.11
N THR A 216 6.71 -3.85 -4.85
CA THR A 216 6.19 -4.98 -5.66
C THR A 216 5.93 -4.56 -7.10
N ASP A 217 5.35 -3.37 -7.33
CA ASP A 217 5.14 -2.82 -8.66
C ASP A 217 6.46 -2.51 -9.38
N HIS A 218 7.43 -1.92 -8.66
CA HIS A 218 8.77 -1.65 -9.22
C HIS A 218 9.49 -2.94 -9.63
N ALA A 219 9.41 -3.99 -8.80
CA ALA A 219 9.98 -5.30 -9.13
C ALA A 219 9.28 -5.94 -10.34
N GLY A 220 7.96 -5.81 -10.44
CA GLY A 220 7.16 -6.27 -11.57
C GLY A 220 7.54 -5.60 -12.89
N HIS A 221 7.72 -4.28 -12.89
CA HIS A 221 8.17 -3.52 -14.07
C HIS A 221 9.57 -3.95 -14.55
N GLY A 222 10.47 -4.25 -13.61
CA GLY A 222 11.81 -4.73 -13.92
C GLY A 222 11.83 -6.14 -14.50
N ARG A 223 10.74 -6.92 -14.38
CA ARG A 223 10.64 -8.33 -14.81
C ARG A 223 11.80 -9.20 -14.31
N ALA A 224 12.35 -8.86 -13.14
CA ALA A 224 13.48 -9.56 -12.54
C ALA A 224 12.97 -10.49 -11.44
N MET A 225 12.91 -11.80 -11.73
CA MET A 225 12.37 -12.81 -10.81
C MET A 225 13.08 -12.79 -9.44
N GLU A 226 14.40 -12.69 -9.44
CA GLU A 226 15.17 -12.65 -8.19
C GLU A 226 14.84 -11.42 -7.34
N GLU A 227 14.65 -10.25 -7.96
CA GLU A 227 14.26 -9.03 -7.24
C GLU A 227 12.83 -9.15 -6.72
N ALA A 228 11.91 -9.68 -7.53
CA ALA A 228 10.54 -9.93 -7.09
C ALA A 228 10.50 -10.88 -5.88
N VAL A 229 11.26 -11.98 -5.90
CA VAL A 229 11.38 -12.90 -4.77
C VAL A 229 11.95 -12.18 -3.53
N ARG A 230 13.03 -11.40 -3.68
CA ARG A 230 13.60 -10.62 -2.55
C ARG A 230 12.59 -9.65 -1.94
N VAL A 231 11.86 -8.91 -2.77
CA VAL A 231 10.83 -7.96 -2.31
C VAL A 231 9.68 -8.67 -1.60
N LEU A 232 9.28 -9.84 -2.09
CA LEU A 232 8.23 -10.65 -1.46
C LEU A 232 8.69 -11.27 -0.14
N GLU A 233 9.91 -11.78 -0.04
CA GLU A 233 10.49 -12.27 1.22
C GLU A 233 10.66 -11.14 2.25
N LEU A 234 11.05 -9.95 1.79
CA LEU A 234 11.11 -8.74 2.59
C LEU A 234 9.74 -8.41 3.19
N PHE A 235 8.68 -8.44 2.37
CA PHE A 235 7.32 -8.21 2.82
C PHE A 235 6.80 -9.33 3.74
N ASP A 236 7.08 -10.60 3.43
CA ASP A 236 6.65 -11.74 4.26
C ASP A 236 7.33 -11.77 5.64
N GLY A 237 8.58 -11.30 5.74
CA GLY A 237 9.28 -11.13 7.01
C GLY A 237 8.81 -9.91 7.82
N PHE A 238 8.09 -8.99 7.18
CA PHE A 238 7.46 -7.83 7.82
C PHE A 238 6.08 -8.14 8.40
N LEU A 239 5.31 -9.02 7.75
CA LEU A 239 4.05 -9.56 8.26
C LEU A 239 4.25 -10.30 9.60
#